data_AF-A0A1F4RJP4-F1
#
_entry.id   AF-A0A1F4RJP4-F1
#
_cell.length_a   1.000
_cell.length_b   1.000
_cell.length_c   1.000
_cell.angle_alpha   90.00
_cell.angle_beta   90.00
_cell.angle_gamma   90.00
#
_symmetry.space_group_name_H-M   'P 1'
#
loop_
_entity.id
_entity.type
_entity.pdbx_description
1 polymer ?
#
loop_
_entity_poly.entity_id
_entity_poly.type
_entity_poly.pdbx_seq_one_letter_code
_entity_poly.pdbx_strand_id
1 'polypeptide(L)'
;MSDGRLAVNPGSVGLPAYSDDRPEPHKMESGSPHARYAVLSHTATGWMVEQLAIPYDWKKASEKARQNGRDDWAVWLESGRA
;
A
#
# COMPACT_ATOMS: atom_id res chain seq x y z
N MET A 1 -12.71 18.75 4.73
CA MET A 1 -13.49 18.45 3.51
C MET A 1 -14.95 18.62 3.88
N SER A 2 -15.64 19.60 3.31
CA SER A 2 -17.01 20.00 3.72
C SER A 2 -17.97 20.19 2.54
N ASP A 3 -17.56 19.81 1.32
CA ASP A 3 -18.32 19.96 0.08
C ASP A 3 -18.77 18.63 -0.54
N GLY A 4 -18.77 17.54 0.24
CA GLY A 4 -19.23 16.22 -0.22
C GLY A 4 -18.27 15.48 -1.16
N ARG A 5 -17.05 16.00 -1.38
CA ARG A 5 -16.04 15.28 -2.17
C ARG A 5 -15.52 14.04 -1.45
N LEU A 6 -15.34 12.97 -2.21
CA LEU A 6 -14.74 11.73 -1.77
C LEU A 6 -13.29 11.66 -2.26
N ALA A 7 -12.35 11.45 -1.35
CA ALA A 7 -10.95 11.15 -1.66
C ALA A 7 -10.66 9.70 -1.26
N VAL A 8 -10.13 8.91 -2.19
CA VAL A 8 -9.81 7.49 -1.96
C VAL A 8 -8.33 7.27 -2.20
N ASN A 9 -7.64 6.70 -1.21
CA ASN A 9 -6.33 6.12 -1.39
C ASN A 9 -6.51 4.59 -1.44
N PRO A 10 -6.20 3.93 -2.58
CA PRO A 10 -6.38 2.48 -2.73
C PRO A 10 -5.33 1.65 -1.98
N GLY A 11 -4.33 2.29 -1.37
CA GLY A 11 -3.13 1.63 -0.87
C GLY A 11 -2.14 1.35 -2.01
N SER A 12 -1.23 0.41 -1.75
CA SER A 12 -0.17 0.03 -2.67
C SER A 12 -0.25 -1.45 -3.01
N VAL A 13 -0.14 -1.77 -4.30
CA VAL A 13 -0.09 -3.15 -4.77
C VAL A 13 1.28 -3.78 -4.50
N GLY A 14 2.37 -3.02 -4.70
CA GLY A 14 3.73 -3.56 -4.77
C GLY A 14 4.69 -3.11 -3.68
N LEU A 15 4.35 -2.08 -2.90
CA LEU A 15 5.20 -1.58 -1.82
C LEU A 15 4.34 -1.12 -0.64
N PRO A 16 4.04 -2.00 0.33
CA PRO A 16 3.07 -1.72 1.40
C PRO A 16 3.61 -0.79 2.48
N ALA A 17 4.93 -0.56 2.53
CA ALA A 17 5.53 0.44 3.38
C ALA A 17 6.81 1.04 2.79
N TYR A 18 7.13 2.26 3.21
CA TYR A 18 8.42 2.90 2.97
C TYR A 18 8.64 4.04 3.96
N SER A 19 9.90 4.42 4.12
CA SER A 19 10.29 5.70 4.69
C SER A 19 11.00 6.54 3.63
N ASP A 20 10.78 7.84 3.66
CA ASP A 20 11.42 8.81 2.76
C ASP A 20 11.67 10.11 3.55
N ASP A 21 12.70 10.85 3.17
CA ASP A 21 13.12 12.09 3.81
C ASP A 21 12.61 13.35 3.10
N ARG A 22 11.95 13.19 1.94
CA ARG A 22 11.45 14.32 1.12
C ARG A 22 9.94 14.28 0.89
N PRO A 23 9.27 15.44 0.87
CA PRO A 23 9.78 16.77 1.21
C PRO A 23 10.08 16.94 2.70
N GLU A 24 9.53 16.08 3.56
CA GLU A 24 9.80 16.00 4.99
C GLU A 24 9.92 14.52 5.39
N PRO A 25 10.62 14.16 6.47
CA PRO A 25 10.69 12.79 6.96
C PRO A 25 9.31 12.20 7.24
N HIS A 26 8.99 11.08 6.59
CA HIS A 26 7.72 10.41 6.78
C HIS A 26 7.83 8.89 6.58
N LYS A 27 6.81 8.20 7.07
CA LYS A 27 6.62 6.77 6.88
C LYS A 27 5.22 6.52 6.36
N MET A 28 5.11 5.66 5.36
CA MET A 28 3.85 5.11 4.91
C MET A 28 3.83 3.64 5.30
N GLU A 29 2.78 3.21 6.02
CA GLU A 29 2.71 1.85 6.57
C GLU A 29 1.31 1.28 6.42
N SER A 30 1.17 0.21 5.64
CA SER A 30 -0.10 -0.52 5.53
C SER A 30 -0.34 -1.44 6.74
N GLY A 31 0.71 -1.75 7.51
CA GLY A 31 0.67 -2.63 8.69
C GLY A 31 0.47 -4.11 8.38
N SER A 32 0.46 -4.49 7.09
CA SER A 32 0.42 -5.87 6.63
C SER A 32 1.05 -6.00 5.23
N PRO A 33 1.52 -7.19 4.84
CA PRO A 33 2.20 -7.40 3.55
C PRO A 33 1.26 -7.60 2.37
N HIS A 34 -0.06 -7.45 2.55
CA HIS A 34 -1.02 -7.72 1.49
C HIS A 34 -0.93 -6.64 0.40
N ALA A 35 -1.07 -7.03 -0.87
CA ALA A 35 -1.28 -6.08 -1.95
C ALA A 35 -2.64 -5.40 -1.73
N ARG A 36 -2.69 -4.06 -1.84
CA ARG A 36 -3.92 -3.29 -1.66
C ARG A 36 -4.30 -2.51 -2.90
N TYR A 37 -5.59 -2.58 -3.23
CA TYR A 37 -6.22 -1.73 -4.22
C TYR A 37 -7.67 -1.47 -3.82
N ALA A 38 -8.30 -0.52 -4.50
CA ALA A 38 -9.73 -0.26 -4.35
C ALA A 38 -10.46 -0.47 -5.67
N VAL A 39 -11.67 -1.01 -5.59
CA VAL A 39 -12.65 -1.04 -6.69
C VAL A 39 -13.68 0.04 -6.41
N LEU A 40 -13.87 0.93 -7.39
CA LEU A 40 -14.84 2.00 -7.31
C LEU A 40 -15.99 1.71 -8.26
N SER A 41 -17.21 1.67 -7.72
CA SER A 41 -18.43 1.46 -8.49
C SER A 41 -19.30 2.70 -8.40
N HIS A 42 -19.67 3.28 -9.55
CA HIS A 42 -20.61 4.40 -9.59
C HIS A 42 -22.04 3.87 -9.66
N THR A 43 -22.85 4.19 -8.66
CA THR A 43 -24.23 3.71 -8.50
C THR A 43 -25.23 4.86 -8.57
N ALA A 44 -26.53 4.55 -8.58
CA ALA A 44 -27.58 5.57 -8.53
C ALA A 44 -27.55 6.45 -7.26
N THR A 45 -26.94 5.96 -6.18
CA THR A 45 -26.83 6.67 -4.89
C THR A 45 -25.44 7.27 -4.66
N GLY A 46 -24.53 7.18 -5.65
CA GLY A 46 -23.17 7.71 -5.59
C GLY A 46 -22.08 6.65 -5.72
N TRP A 47 -20.86 7.02 -5.34
CA TRP A 47 -19.69 6.13 -5.37
C TRP A 47 -19.73 5.12 -4.22
N MET A 48 -19.59 3.83 -4.57
CA MET A 48 -19.28 2.75 -3.65
C MET A 48 -17.78 2.41 -3.76
N VAL A 49 -17.12 2.24 -2.63
CA VAL A 49 -15.68 1.93 -2.56
C VAL A 49 -15.49 0.61 -1.85
N GLU A 50 -14.85 -0.33 -2.51
CA GLU A 50 -14.41 -1.59 -1.92
C GLU A 50 -12.89 -1.55 -1.81
N GLN A 51 -12.34 -1.70 -0.59
CA GLN A 51 -10.90 -1.83 -0.38
C GLN A 51 -10.54 -3.29 -0.20
N LEU A 52 -9.59 -3.77 -1.00
CA LEU A 52 -9.18 -5.16 -1.04
C LEU A 52 -7.75 -5.31 -0.50
N ALA A 53 -7.54 -6.36 0.27
CA ALA A 53 -6.24 -6.81 0.76
C ALA A 53 -6.02 -8.25 0.27
N ILE A 54 -5.14 -8.41 -0.72
CA ILE A 54 -4.96 -9.68 -1.42
C ILE A 54 -3.63 -10.34 -1.01
N PRO A 55 -3.65 -11.62 -0.63
CA PRO A 55 -2.43 -12.34 -0.35
C PRO A 55 -1.64 -12.63 -1.62
N TYR A 56 -0.32 -12.57 -1.53
CA TYR A 56 0.60 -12.98 -2.56
C TYR A 56 1.88 -13.53 -1.93
N ASP A 57 2.81 -14.04 -2.72
CA ASP A 57 4.09 -14.51 -2.22
C ASP A 57 5.04 -13.33 -1.90
N TRP A 58 4.74 -12.60 -0.82
CA TRP A 58 5.56 -11.47 -0.36
C TRP A 58 6.92 -11.91 0.17
N LYS A 59 7.06 -13.16 0.61
CA LYS A 59 8.37 -13.71 0.98
C LYS A 59 9.28 -13.79 -0.23
N LYS A 60 8.80 -14.32 -1.36
CA LYS A 60 9.56 -14.32 -2.62
C LYS A 60 9.89 -12.90 -3.12
N ALA A 61 8.96 -11.95 -2.97
CA ALA A 61 9.22 -10.56 -3.31
C ALA A 61 10.30 -9.93 -2.42
N SER A 62 10.24 -10.18 -1.12
CA SER A 62 11.25 -9.74 -0.15
C SER A 62 12.62 -10.35 -0.42
N GLU A 63 12.70 -11.66 -0.66
CA GLU A 63 13.95 -12.34 -1.04
C GLU A 63 14.54 -11.73 -2.31
N LYS A 64 13.71 -11.40 -3.30
CA LYS A 64 14.16 -10.74 -4.52
C LYS A 64 14.70 -9.33 -4.23
N ALA A 65 14.09 -8.60 -3.30
CA ALA A 65 14.60 -7.30 -2.85
C ALA A 65 15.99 -7.45 -2.19
N ARG A 66 16.18 -8.43 -1.30
CA ARG A 66 17.49 -8.73 -0.70
C ARG A 66 18.54 -9.09 -1.75
N GLN A 67 18.21 -9.94 -2.72
CA GLN A 67 19.11 -10.31 -3.82
C GLN A 67 19.54 -9.10 -4.66
N ASN A 68 18.70 -8.06 -4.71
CA ASN A 68 18.99 -6.82 -5.42
C ASN A 68 19.64 -5.74 -4.51
N GLY A 69 20.04 -6.09 -3.28
CA GLY A 69 20.67 -5.16 -2.33
C GLY A 69 19.72 -4.17 -1.68
N ARG A 70 18.43 -4.49 -1.59
CA ARG A 70 17.37 -3.66 -1.00
C ARG A 70 16.77 -4.30 0.26
N ASP A 71 17.57 -4.35 1.32
CA ASP A 71 17.15 -4.89 2.63
C ASP A 71 16.04 -4.05 3.29
N ASP A 72 16.01 -2.75 3.01
CA ASP A 72 14.93 -1.85 3.39
C ASP A 72 13.59 -2.33 2.81
N TRP A 73 13.51 -2.53 1.49
CA TRP A 73 12.33 -3.04 0.82
C TRP A 73 11.94 -4.43 1.29
N ALA A 74 12.91 -5.30 1.59
CA ALA A 74 12.63 -6.63 2.10
C ALA A 74 11.83 -6.58 3.42
N VAL A 75 12.25 -5.75 4.37
CA VAL A 75 11.54 -5.55 5.64
C VAL A 75 10.15 -4.95 5.40
N TRP A 76 10.07 -3.96 4.51
CA TRP A 76 8.80 -3.29 4.19
C TRP A 76 7.80 -4.25 3.55
N LEU A 77 8.25 -5.09 2.62
CA LEU A 77 7.44 -6.09 1.92
C LEU A 77 6.95 -7.20 2.87
N GLU A 78 7.76 -7.64 3.83
CA GLU A 78 7.39 -8.71 4.76
C GLU A 78 6.42 -8.25 5.86
N SER A 79 6.56 -7.01 6.32
CA SER A 79 5.86 -6.52 7.51
C SER A 79 4.78 -5.49 7.21
N GLY A 80 4.87 -4.80 6.07
CA GLY A 80 4.09 -3.59 5.82
C GLY A 80 4.43 -2.44 6.78
N ARG A 81 5.65 -2.42 7.34
CA ARG A 81 6.14 -1.40 8.28
C ARG A 81 7.55 -0.92 7.90
N ALA A 82 7.85 0.36 8.14
CA ALA A 82 9.08 1.04 7.74
C ALA A 82 9.81 1.72 8.90
#